data_AF-A0A6B3GDU3-F1
#
_entry.id   AF-A0A6B3GDU3-F1
#
_cell.length_a   1.000
_cell.length_b   1.000
_cell.length_c   1.000
_cell.angle_alpha   90.00
_cell.angle_beta   90.00
_cell.angle_gamma   90.00
#
_symmetry.space_group_name_H-M   'P 1'
#
loop_
_entity.id
_entity.type
_entity.pdbx_description
1 polymer ?
#
loop_
_entity_poly.entity_id
_entity_poly.type
_entity_poly.pdbx_seq_one_letter_code
_entity_poly.pdbx_strand_id
1 'polypeptide(L)' 'TGRQPDALACQEDLPARVGATVRCQLAADGEQYGVTVTAKSVDGDDVRMDFAVDDSPGG' A
#
# COMPACT_ATOMS: atom_id res chain seq x y z
N THR A 1 11.58 -14.66 -0.34
CA THR A 1 10.19 -15.08 -0.11
C THR A 1 9.42 -13.89 0.41
N GLY A 2 8.16 -13.69 -0.01
CA GLY A 2 7.29 -12.69 0.60
C GLY A 2 6.72 -13.20 1.92
N ARG A 3 6.46 -12.31 2.87
CA ARG A 3 5.74 -12.59 4.12
C ARG A 3 4.37 -11.92 4.05
N GLN A 4 3.31 -12.62 4.42
CA GLN A 4 1.99 -12.02 4.54
C GLN A 4 1.94 -11.17 5.82
N PRO A 5 1.47 -9.91 5.74
CA PRO A 5 1.31 -9.08 6.93
C PRO A 5 0.12 -9.55 7.78
N ASP A 6 0.14 -9.20 9.06
CA ASP A 6 -0.96 -9.45 9.99
C ASP A 6 -2.16 -8.56 9.66
N ALA A 7 -1.91 -7.30 9.30
CA ALA A 7 -2.93 -6.36 8.87
C ALA A 7 -2.38 -5.33 7.88
N LEU A 8 -3.26 -4.81 7.03
CA LEU A 8 -3.00 -3.66 6.17
C LEU A 8 -4.23 -2.75 6.21
N ALA A 9 -4.05 -1.51 6.65
CA ALA A 9 -5.11 -0.52 6.76
C ALA A 9 -4.73 0.75 5.99
N CYS A 10 -5.58 1.20 5.08
CA CYS A 10 -5.41 2.45 4.35
C CYS A 10 -6.37 3.50 4.91
N GLN A 11 -5.90 4.72 5.14
CA GLN A 11 -6.74 5.79 5.71
C GLN A 11 -7.77 6.32 4.71
N GLU A 12 -7.48 6.17 3.43
CA GLU A 12 -8.32 6.56 2.30
C GLU A 12 -8.28 5.45 1.25
N ASP A 13 -9.28 5.43 0.37
CA ASP A 13 -9.30 4.54 -0.79
C ASP A 13 -8.34 5.05 -1.86
N LEU A 14 -7.66 4.14 -2.56
CA LEU A 14 -6.82 4.52 -3.69
C LEU A 14 -7.71 5.05 -4.83
N PRO A 15 -7.55 6.30 -5.27
CA PRO A 15 -8.28 6.81 -6.41
C PRO A 15 -7.95 5.99 -7.67
N ALA A 16 -8.96 5.62 -8.45
CA ALA A 16 -8.80 4.95 -9.75
C ALA A 16 -8.31 5.93 -10.82
N ARG A 17 -7.11 6.49 -10.61
CA ARG A 17 -6.43 7.43 -11.49
C ARG A 17 -4.94 7.10 -11.55
N VAL A 18 -4.39 7.03 -12.75
CA VAL A 18 -2.95 6.82 -12.95
C VAL A 18 -2.14 7.90 -12.22
N GLY A 19 -1.14 7.45 -11.45
CA GLY A 19 -0.28 8.31 -10.63
C GLY A 19 -0.89 8.70 -9.28
N ALA A 20 -2.12 8.29 -8.96
CA ALA A 20 -2.66 8.47 -7.62
C ALA A 20 -1.89 7.61 -6.61
N THR A 21 -1.71 8.16 -5.42
CA THR A 21 -0.99 7.50 -4.33
C THR A 21 -1.79 7.56 -3.06
N VAL A 22 -1.78 6.48 -2.28
CA VAL A 22 -2.32 6.43 -0.92
C VAL A 22 -1.29 5.92 0.06
N ARG A 23 -1.39 6.37 1.31
CA ARG A 23 -0.62 5.88 2.43
C ARG A 23 -1.43 4.87 3.25
N CYS A 24 -0.86 3.70 3.46
CA CYS A 24 -1.41 2.64 4.29
C CYS A 24 -0.43 2.31 5.42
N GLN A 25 -0.95 1.72 6.49
CA GLN A 25 -0.19 1.14 7.59
C GLN A 25 -0.25 -0.37 7.48
N LEU A 26 0.91 -1.00 7.48
CA LEU A 26 1.08 -2.44 7.48
C LEU A 26 1.56 -2.87 8.87
N ALA A 27 0.85 -3.80 9.50
CA ALA A 27 1.29 -4.43 10.73
C ALA A 27 1.86 -5.81 10.41
N ALA A 28 3.08 -6.08 10.88
CA ALA A 28 3.73 -7.38 10.75
C ALA A 28 4.63 -7.64 11.96
N ASP A 29 4.47 -8.81 12.59
CA ASP A 29 5.33 -9.29 13.69
C ASP A 29 5.40 -8.33 14.90
N GLY A 30 4.34 -7.54 15.12
CA GLY A 30 4.27 -6.53 16.19
C GLY A 30 4.90 -5.19 15.82
N GLU A 31 5.40 -5.02 14.60
CA GLU A 31 5.92 -3.77 14.05
C GLU A 31 4.93 -3.13 13.07
N GLN A 32 4.96 -1.80 12.95
CA GLN A 32 4.15 -1.05 11.99
C GLN A 32 5.03 -0.41 10.93
N TYR A 33 4.67 -0.59 9.66
CA TYR A 33 5.36 -0.03 8.51
C TYR A 33 4.43 0.88 7.72
N GLY A 34 4.96 1.98 7.23
CA GLY A 34 4.29 2.76 6.20
C GLY A 34 4.35 2.02 4.86
N VAL A 35 3.24 2.03 4.12
CA VAL A 35 3.18 1.50 2.75
C VAL A 35 2.61 2.59 1.85
N THR A 36 3.35 2.91 0.80
CA THR A 36 2.87 3.79 -0.26
C THR A 36 2.36 2.94 -1.41
N VAL A 37 1.06 3.04 -1.69
CA VAL A 37 0.42 2.36 -2.82
C VAL A 37 0.26 3.35 -3.95
N THR A 38 0.68 2.99 -5.15
CA THR A 38 0.61 3.85 -6.34
C THR A 38 -0.17 3.18 -7.46
N ALA A 39 -1.17 3.85 -8.02
CA ALA A 39 -1.86 3.39 -9.23
C ALA A 39 -0.97 3.60 -10.48
N LYS A 40 -0.49 2.53 -11.08
CA LYS A 40 0.36 2.56 -12.29
C LYS A 40 -0.44 2.64 -13.58
N SER A 41 -1.58 1.95 -13.66
CA SER A 41 -2.48 1.99 -14.82
C SER A 41 -3.91 1.75 -14.38
N VAL A 42 -4.87 2.31 -15.12
CA VAL A 42 -6.31 2.05 -14.95
C VAL A 42 -6.84 1.59 -16.30
N ASP A 43 -7.48 0.43 -16.34
CA ASP A 43 -8.05 -0.19 -17.54
C ASP A 43 -9.48 -0.63 -17.22
N GLY A 44 -10.47 0.20 -17.58
CA GLY A 44 -11.85 0.01 -17.13
C GLY A 44 -11.94 0.05 -15.60
N ASP A 45 -12.40 -1.06 -15.01
CA ASP A 45 -12.50 -1.26 -13.56
C ASP A 45 -11.23 -1.87 -12.94
N ASP A 46 -10.23 -2.25 -13.75
CA ASP A 46 -8.98 -2.85 -13.29
C ASP A 46 -7.92 -1.77 -13.05
N VAL A 47 -7.47 -1.66 -11.80
CA VAL A 47 -6.35 -0.78 -11.42
C VAL A 47 -5.11 -1.62 -11.15
N ARG A 48 -4.04 -1.38 -11.92
CA ARG A 48 -2.71 -1.96 -11.60
C ARG A 48 -2.03 -1.06 -10.58
N MET A 49 -1.65 -1.65 -9.47
CA MET A 49 -1.07 -0.95 -8.32
C MET A 49 0.36 -1.44 -8.05
N ASP A 50 1.16 -0.56 -7.46
CA ASP A 50 2.52 -0.82 -7.02
C ASP A 50 2.62 -0.49 -5.52
N PHE A 51 3.34 -1.30 -4.77
CA PHE A 51 3.40 -1.22 -3.31
C PHE A 51 4.86 -1.01 -2.88
N ALA A 52 5.15 0.12 -2.25
CA ALA A 52 6.43 0.40 -1.65
C ALA A 52 6.28 0.40 -0.12
N VAL A 53 6.89 -0.58 0.54
CA VAL A 53 6.98 -0.62 2.01
C VAL A 53 8.17 0.22 2.43
N ASP A 54 8.03 1.02 3.48
CA ASP A 54 9.13 1.77 4.04
C ASP A 54 10.24 0.83 4.54
N ASP A 55 11.49 1.27 4.41
CA ASP A 55 12.67 0.51 4.85
C ASP A 55 12.76 0.34 6.38
N SER A 56 11.98 1.11 7.15
CA SER A 56 11.99 1.07 8.61
C SER A 56 10.56 1.16 9.16
N PRO A 57 10.29 0.51 10.30
CA PRO A 57 9.01 0.66 10.98
C PRO A 57 8.77 2.14 11.33
N GLY A 58 7.57 2.62 11.01
CA GLY A 58 7.10 3.92 11.47
C GLY A 58 6.57 3.76 12.90
N GLY A 59 7.41 4.12 13.88
CA GLY A 59 7.05 4.13 15.30
C GLY A 59 6.02 5.20 15.67
#